data_AF-A0A317DVS1-F1
#
_entry.id   AF-A0A317DVS1-F1
#
_cell.length_a   1.000
_cell.length_b   1.000
_cell.length_c   1.000
_cell.angle_alpha   90.00
_cell.angle_beta   90.00
_cell.angle_gamma   90.00
#
_symmetry.space_group_name_H-M   'P 1'
#
loop_
_entity.id
_entity.type
_entity.pdbx_description
1 polymer ?
#
loop_
_entity_poly.entity_id
_entity_poly.type
_entity_poly.pdbx_seq_one_letter_code
_entity_poly.pdbx_strand_id
1 'polypeptide(L)'
;MTEADEDFLANTALDAHEWRGVGQLANAIGEFEPLAKRGNLGETVAERLVSLGIAEKGPFSSAYAARGMPVGYRLTELGWKLKDRGRYPKRKR
;
A
#
# COMPACT_ATOMS: atom_id res chain seq x y z
N MET A 1 7.93 -15.36 -11.01
CA MET A 1 8.29 -14.84 -9.69
C MET A 1 9.80 -14.83 -9.63
N THR A 2 10.40 -13.67 -9.42
CA THR A 2 11.85 -13.50 -9.47
C THR A 2 12.45 -13.80 -8.09
N GLU A 3 13.72 -14.15 -8.05
CA GLU A 3 14.48 -14.34 -6.80
C GLU A 3 14.42 -13.06 -5.92
N ALA A 4 14.45 -11.89 -6.57
CA ALA A 4 14.31 -10.59 -5.91
C ALA A 4 12.97 -10.38 -5.18
N ASP A 5 11.86 -10.92 -5.71
CA ASP A 5 10.56 -10.82 -5.05
C ASP A 5 10.55 -11.62 -3.74
N GLU A 6 11.09 -12.84 -3.74
CA GLU A 6 11.14 -13.71 -2.56
C GLU A 6 12.07 -13.11 -1.47
N ASP A 7 13.22 -12.58 -1.86
CA ASP A 7 14.13 -11.88 -0.95
C ASP A 7 13.47 -10.64 -0.32
N PHE A 8 12.73 -9.87 -1.11
CA PHE A 8 11.98 -8.72 -0.60
C PHE A 8 10.92 -9.15 0.42
N LEU A 9 10.14 -10.18 0.12
CA LEU A 9 9.09 -10.69 1.01
C LEU A 9 9.66 -11.25 2.33
N ALA A 10 10.86 -11.82 2.30
CA ALA A 10 11.53 -12.35 3.48
C ALA A 10 12.10 -11.26 4.40
N ASN A 11 12.60 -10.16 3.82
CA ASN A 11 13.39 -9.15 4.52
C ASN A 11 12.65 -7.82 4.77
N THR A 12 11.53 -7.56 4.08
CA THR A 12 10.78 -6.31 4.26
C THR A 12 10.08 -6.29 5.61
N ALA A 13 10.51 -5.36 6.47
CA ALA A 13 9.89 -5.10 7.76
C ALA A 13 8.97 -3.88 7.67
N LEU A 14 7.70 -4.12 7.38
CA LEU A 14 6.66 -3.11 7.54
C LEU A 14 6.22 -3.02 9.00
N ASP A 15 5.92 -1.81 9.48
CA ASP A 15 5.29 -1.58 10.77
C ASP A 15 3.76 -1.84 10.73
N ALA A 16 3.09 -1.75 11.88
CA ALA A 16 1.66 -2.02 11.98
C ALA A 16 0.79 -1.01 11.21
N HIS A 17 1.24 0.25 11.06
CA HIS A 17 0.52 1.27 10.30
C HIS A 17 0.65 1.00 8.81
N GLU A 18 1.84 0.67 8.33
CA GLU A 18 2.10 0.32 6.93
C GLU A 18 1.32 -0.92 6.50
N TRP A 19 1.29 -1.96 7.33
CA TRP A 19 0.48 -3.16 7.08
C TRP A 19 -1.02 -2.85 7.00
N ARG A 20 -1.50 -1.93 7.83
CA ARG A 20 -2.89 -1.46 7.73
C ARG A 20 -3.13 -0.75 6.40
N GLY A 21 -2.16 0.03 5.91
CA GLY A 21 -2.22 0.67 4.59
C GLY A 21 -2.32 -0.34 3.46
N VAL A 22 -1.49 -1.38 3.49
CA VAL A 22 -1.55 -2.50 2.53
C VAL A 22 -2.94 -3.16 2.55
N GLY A 23 -3.48 -3.43 3.74
CA GLY A 23 -4.82 -4.03 3.87
C GLY A 23 -5.95 -3.13 3.35
N GLN A 24 -5.86 -1.81 3.53
CA GLN A 24 -6.84 -0.88 2.99
C GLN A 24 -6.77 -0.80 1.46
N LEU A 25 -5.57 -0.76 0.88
CA LEU A 25 -5.40 -0.80 -0.57
C LEU A 25 -5.86 -2.13 -1.19
N ALA A 26 -5.70 -3.25 -0.49
CA ALA A 26 -6.21 -4.54 -0.94
C ALA A 26 -7.75 -4.55 -1.05
N ASN A 27 -8.45 -3.82 -0.16
CA ASN A 27 -9.91 -3.72 -0.22
C ASN A 27 -10.42 -2.85 -1.38
N ALA A 28 -9.54 -2.08 -2.04
CA ALA A 28 -9.87 -1.24 -3.18
C ALA A 28 -10.07 -2.01 -4.50
N ILE A 29 -9.80 -3.33 -4.50
CA ILE A 29 -9.95 -4.23 -5.67
C ILE A 29 -9.32 -3.64 -6.96
N GLY A 30 -8.21 -2.94 -6.82
CA GLY A 30 -7.46 -2.38 -7.94
C GLY A 30 -7.87 -0.96 -8.39
N GLU A 31 -8.72 -0.26 -7.64
CA GLU A 31 -8.92 1.18 -7.79
C GLU A 31 -7.86 2.00 -7.04
N PHE A 32 -7.65 3.24 -7.47
CA PHE A 32 -6.81 4.21 -6.75
C PHE A 32 -7.62 4.82 -5.59
N GLU A 33 -7.20 4.57 -4.34
CA GLU A 33 -7.87 5.02 -3.10
C GLU A 33 -7.13 6.18 -2.40
N PRO A 34 -7.84 7.09 -1.68
CA PRO A 34 -7.27 8.22 -0.96
C PRO A 34 -6.72 7.79 0.36
N LEU A 35 -5.77 6.86 0.33
CA LEU A 35 -5.11 6.31 1.53
C LEU A 35 -4.59 7.40 2.47
N ALA A 36 -4.05 8.49 1.90
CA ALA A 36 -3.56 9.64 2.66
C ALA A 36 -4.66 10.38 3.43
N LYS A 37 -5.91 10.40 2.92
CA LYS A 37 -7.06 11.11 3.53
C LYS A 37 -8.10 10.18 4.19
N ARG A 38 -8.17 8.92 3.76
CA ARG A 38 -9.17 7.91 4.15
C ARG A 38 -8.45 6.80 4.90
N GLY A 39 -8.57 6.82 6.24
CA GLY A 39 -7.92 5.85 7.13
C GLY A 39 -6.92 6.45 8.12
N ASN A 40 -6.62 7.75 8.03
CA ASN A 40 -5.61 8.45 8.85
C ASN A 40 -4.20 7.83 8.79
N LEU A 41 -3.88 7.18 7.67
CA LEU A 41 -2.55 6.63 7.43
C LEU A 41 -1.50 7.72 7.19
N GLY A 42 -1.94 8.84 6.63
CA GLY A 42 -1.08 9.97 6.30
C GLY A 42 -0.30 9.77 5.00
N GLU A 43 0.09 10.87 4.40
CA GLU A 43 0.86 10.90 3.15
C GLU A 43 2.20 10.18 3.30
N THR A 44 2.89 10.35 4.44
CA THR A 44 4.18 9.70 4.71
C THR A 44 4.15 8.18 4.53
N VAL A 45 3.10 7.50 5.01
CA VAL A 45 3.01 6.05 4.86
C VAL A 45 2.71 5.67 3.41
N ALA A 46 1.81 6.40 2.74
CA ALA A 46 1.50 6.15 1.34
C ALA A 46 2.75 6.33 0.44
N GLU A 47 3.53 7.39 0.67
CA GLU A 47 4.81 7.64 -0.01
C GLU A 47 5.84 6.55 0.28
N ARG A 48 5.92 6.07 1.51
CA ARG A 48 6.83 4.98 1.87
C ARG A 48 6.46 3.68 1.16
N LEU A 49 5.18 3.31 1.11
CA LEU A 49 4.72 2.14 0.37
C LEU A 49 5.03 2.25 -1.14
N VAL A 50 4.94 3.46 -1.71
CA VAL A 50 5.36 3.72 -3.10
C VAL A 50 6.86 3.57 -3.27
N SER A 51 7.66 4.12 -2.36
CA SER A 51 9.13 4.02 -2.42
C SER A 51 9.64 2.57 -2.34
N LEU A 52 8.89 1.69 -1.68
CA LEU A 52 9.17 0.26 -1.57
C LEU A 52 8.63 -0.55 -2.77
N GLY A 53 7.98 0.08 -3.74
CA GLY A 53 7.36 -0.59 -4.88
C GLY A 53 6.14 -1.44 -4.52
N ILE A 54 5.61 -1.32 -3.29
CA ILE A 54 4.42 -2.03 -2.80
C ILE A 54 3.15 -1.38 -3.36
N ALA A 55 3.18 -0.06 -3.53
CA ALA A 55 2.09 0.71 -4.08
C ALA A 55 2.55 1.59 -5.26
N GLU A 56 1.60 2.03 -6.07
CA GLU A 56 1.82 3.00 -7.15
C GLU A 56 0.85 4.17 -7.01
N LYS A 57 1.24 5.33 -7.55
CA LYS A 57 0.40 6.53 -7.62
C LYS A 57 -0.32 6.61 -8.96
N GLY A 58 -1.53 7.12 -8.95
CA GLY A 58 -2.28 7.38 -10.17
C GLY A 58 -3.42 8.36 -9.94
N PRO A 59 -4.13 8.73 -11.03
CA PRO A 59 -5.32 9.54 -10.92
C PRO A 59 -6.40 8.77 -10.15
N PHE A 60 -7.11 9.49 -9.30
CA PHE A 60 -8.30 8.95 -8.64
C PHE A 60 -9.39 8.52 -9.62
N SER A 61 -10.31 7.69 -9.13
CA SER A 61 -11.62 7.58 -9.76
C SER A 61 -12.27 8.97 -9.87
N SER A 62 -13.05 9.19 -10.92
CA SER A 62 -13.66 10.47 -11.26
C SER A 62 -14.44 11.12 -10.10
N ALA A 63 -15.06 10.30 -9.24
CA ALA A 63 -15.80 10.73 -8.07
C ALA A 63 -14.93 11.39 -6.97
N TYR A 64 -13.68 10.93 -6.78
CA TYR A 64 -12.76 11.51 -5.80
C TYR A 64 -11.97 12.68 -6.36
N ALA A 65 -11.62 12.63 -7.66
CA ALA A 65 -11.03 13.77 -8.36
C ALA A 65 -11.92 15.02 -8.24
N ALA A 66 -13.23 14.87 -8.40
CA ALA A 66 -14.21 15.95 -8.22
C ALA A 66 -14.29 16.51 -6.78
N ARG A 67 -13.76 15.79 -5.78
CA ARG A 67 -13.76 16.17 -4.35
C ARG A 67 -12.42 16.79 -3.89
N GLY A 68 -11.56 17.20 -4.82
CA GLY A 68 -10.27 17.82 -4.49
C GLY A 68 -9.22 16.83 -3.97
N MET A 69 -9.33 15.57 -4.39
CA MET A 69 -8.32 14.53 -4.16
C MET A 69 -7.84 14.08 -5.53
N PRO A 70 -6.69 14.59 -6.03
CA PRO A 70 -6.21 14.27 -7.38
C PRO A 70 -5.31 13.02 -7.43
N VAL A 71 -4.65 12.65 -6.33
CA VAL A 71 -3.63 11.57 -6.28
C VAL A 71 -4.06 10.40 -5.42
N GLY A 72 -4.34 9.26 -6.04
CA GLY A 72 -4.67 8.02 -5.34
C GLY A 72 -3.56 6.98 -5.39
N TYR A 73 -3.74 5.94 -4.60
CA TYR A 73 -2.76 4.87 -4.41
C TYR A 73 -3.42 3.51 -4.63
N ARG A 74 -2.65 2.57 -5.16
CA ARG A 74 -3.08 1.18 -5.40
C ARG A 74 -1.93 0.21 -5.13
N LEU A 75 -2.22 -1.03 -4.73
CA LEU A 75 -1.21 -2.08 -4.67
C LEU A 75 -0.66 -2.44 -6.06
N THR A 76 0.66 -2.58 -6.15
CA THR A 76 1.33 -3.22 -7.28
C THR A 76 1.19 -4.74 -7.18
N GLU A 77 1.65 -5.48 -8.19
CA GLU A 77 1.76 -6.95 -8.10
C GLU A 77 2.59 -7.39 -6.89
N LEU A 78 3.68 -6.68 -6.58
CA LEU A 78 4.50 -6.93 -5.40
C LEU A 78 3.71 -6.69 -4.10
N GLY A 79 2.90 -5.63 -4.05
CA GLY A 79 2.05 -5.34 -2.89
C GLY A 79 1.00 -6.41 -2.63
N TRP A 80 0.42 -7.00 -3.69
CA TRP A 80 -0.49 -8.14 -3.56
C TRP A 80 0.23 -9.38 -3.02
N LYS A 81 1.41 -9.71 -3.57
CA LYS A 81 2.24 -10.81 -3.05
C LYS A 81 2.61 -10.60 -1.59
N LEU A 82 2.96 -9.36 -1.20
CA LEU A 82 3.25 -8.99 0.18
C LEU A 82 2.03 -9.18 1.07
N LYS A 83 0.85 -8.75 0.64
CA LYS A 83 -0.40 -8.92 1.40
C LYS A 83 -0.73 -10.40 1.64
N ASP A 84 -0.46 -11.28 0.67
CA ASP A 84 -0.80 -12.70 0.77
C ASP A 84 0.27 -13.55 1.47
N ARG A 85 1.56 -13.22 1.31
CA ARG A 85 2.68 -14.06 1.75
C ARG A 85 3.68 -13.36 2.68
N GLY A 86 3.57 -12.05 2.84
CA GLY A 86 4.47 -11.25 3.68
C GLY A 86 4.30 -11.55 5.17
N ARG A 87 5.35 -11.23 5.94
CA ARG A 87 5.35 -11.44 7.40
C ARG A 87 4.76 -10.23 8.11
N TYR A 88 3.58 -10.40 8.71
CA TYR A 88 3.01 -9.38 9.60
C TYR A 88 3.95 -9.12 10.79
N PRO A 89 4.17 -7.86 11.21
CA PRO A 89 5.07 -7.51 12.28
C PRO A 89 4.62 -8.19 13.56
N LYS A 90 5.55 -8.90 14.20
CA LYS A 90 5.32 -9.38 15.56
C LYS A 90 5.09 -8.16 16.44
N ARG A 91 3.94 -8.12 17.13
CA ARG A 91 3.67 -7.13 18.18
C ARG A 91 4.90 -7.07 19.09
N LYS A 92 5.65 -5.96 19.07
CA LYS A 92 6.67 -5.71 20.09
C LYS A 92 5.88 -5.60 21.41
N ARG A 93 5.98 -6.65 22.23
CA ARG A 93 5.48 -6.67 23.60
C ARG A 93 6.36 -5.77 24.47
#